data_AF-A0A1V4ZVI6-F1
#
_entry.id   AF-A0A1V4ZVI6-F1
#
_cell.length_a   1.000
_cell.length_b   1.000
_cell.length_c   1.000
_cell.angle_alpha   90.00
_cell.angle_beta   90.00
_cell.angle_gamma   90.00
#
_symmetry.space_group_name_H-M   'P 1'
#
loop_
_entity.id
_entity.type
_entity.pdbx_description
1 polymer ?
#
loop_
_entity_poly.entity_id
_entity_poly.type
_entity_poly.pdbx_seq_one_letter_code
_entity_poly.pdbx_strand_id
1 'polypeptide(L)'
;MTSSRSAGDGSRVTLLEAKGIALGVLDDIALESAQIQLRSGDIVVLYTDGVTEAANEKDEEYGLERLTAKVNASRHLTAKGIIAAIADDVSQFAGSRPQFDDITLMVLKVG
;
A
#
# COMPACT_ATOMS: atom_id res chain seq x y z
N MET A 1 19.10 1.81 -3.97
CA MET A 1 18.91 3.20 -3.51
C MET A 1 19.16 3.31 -2.01
N THR A 2 20.11 4.13 -1.57
CA THR A 2 20.34 4.47 -0.16
C THR A 2 19.54 5.73 0.18
N SER A 3 18.37 5.60 0.81
CA SER A 3 17.70 6.76 1.42
C SER A 3 18.36 7.06 2.76
N SER A 4 19.04 8.21 2.86
CA SER A 4 19.53 8.72 4.14
C SER A 4 18.36 9.07 5.07
N ARG A 5 18.50 8.74 6.35
CA ARG A 5 17.51 9.08 7.38
C ARG A 5 17.85 10.47 7.92
N SER A 6 16.98 11.45 7.67
CA SER A 6 16.85 12.64 8.50
C SER A 6 15.74 12.41 9.52
N ALA A 7 16.01 12.76 10.78
CA ALA A 7 15.09 12.65 11.90
C ALA A 7 14.01 13.74 11.79
N GLY A 8 12.75 13.32 11.72
CA GLY A 8 11.59 14.19 11.70
C GLY A 8 10.41 13.51 12.39
N ASP A 9 9.83 14.22 13.35
CA ASP A 9 8.58 13.97 14.06
C ASP A 9 7.40 13.90 13.07
N GLY A 10 6.94 12.69 12.77
CA GLY A 10 5.81 12.38 11.90
C GLY A 10 5.89 10.91 11.46
N SER A 11 4.76 10.20 11.40
CA SER A 11 4.74 8.83 10.85
C SER A 11 5.10 8.87 9.37
N ARG A 12 6.39 8.73 9.09
CA ARG A 12 6.96 8.83 7.75
C ARG A 12 6.61 7.58 6.97
N VAL A 13 5.72 7.72 5.99
CA VAL A 13 5.47 6.68 4.99
C VAL A 13 6.49 6.82 3.87
N THR A 14 7.07 5.70 3.45
CA THR A 14 8.03 5.64 2.34
C THR A 14 7.47 4.67 1.31
N LEU A 15 7.21 5.16 0.10
CA LEU A 15 6.87 4.30 -1.03
C LEU A 15 8.13 3.57 -1.50
N LEU A 16 8.05 2.25 -1.58
CA LEU A 16 9.13 1.41 -2.10
C LEU A 16 8.83 1.12 -3.57
N GLU A 17 9.39 1.93 -4.45
CA GLU A 17 9.25 1.72 -5.89
C GLU A 17 10.27 0.67 -6.37
N ALA A 18 9.79 -0.32 -7.11
CA ALA A 18 10.63 -1.23 -7.88
C ALA A 18 10.31 -1.00 -9.35
N LYS A 19 11.35 -0.86 -10.18
CA LYS A 19 11.20 -0.82 -11.64
C LYS A 19 11.26 -2.25 -12.16
N GLY A 20 10.26 -2.64 -12.94
CA GLY A 20 10.19 -3.98 -13.52
C GLY A 20 9.19 -4.03 -14.68
N ILE A 21 9.21 -5.12 -15.43
CA ILE A 21 8.20 -5.44 -16.45
C ILE A 21 7.31 -6.57 -15.94
N ALA A 22 6.10 -6.69 -16.48
CA ALA A 22 5.25 -7.84 -16.25
C ALA A 22 5.99 -9.14 -16.60
N LEU A 23 5.92 -10.13 -15.71
CA LEU A 23 6.60 -11.41 -15.92
C LEU A 23 6.07 -12.09 -17.20
N GLY A 24 6.98 -12.67 -18.00
CA GLY A 24 6.64 -13.37 -19.24
C GLY A 24 6.59 -12.50 -20.50
N VAL A 25 6.85 -11.19 -20.39
CA VAL A 25 6.95 -10.30 -21.57
C VAL A 25 8.30 -10.42 -22.28
N LEU A 26 9.36 -10.65 -21.53
CA LEU A 26 10.72 -10.85 -22.03
C LEU A 26 11.23 -12.23 -21.60
N ASP A 27 11.92 -12.92 -22.49
CA ASP A 27 12.52 -14.22 -22.21
C ASP A 27 13.60 -14.12 -21.11
N ASP A 28 14.38 -13.03 -21.15
CA ASP A 28 15.39 -12.70 -20.15
C ASP A 28 15.15 -11.30 -19.57
N ILE A 29 15.07 -11.22 -18.24
CA ILE A 29 15.00 -9.94 -17.52
C ILE A 29 15.95 -9.91 -16.33
N ALA A 30 16.70 -8.82 -16.21
CA ALA A 30 17.41 -8.48 -14.98
C ALA A 30 16.45 -7.79 -14.02
N LEU A 31 16.07 -8.46 -12.93
CA LEU A 31 15.25 -7.87 -11.86
C LEU A 31 16.16 -7.28 -10.78
N GLU A 32 15.88 -6.05 -10.37
CA GLU A 32 16.56 -5.43 -9.24
C GLU A 32 15.91 -5.87 -7.92
N SER A 33 16.74 -6.17 -6.92
CA SER A 33 16.28 -6.43 -5.55
C SER A 33 16.75 -5.32 -4.61
N ALA A 34 15.87 -4.87 -3.73
CA ALA A 34 16.21 -3.98 -2.62
C ALA A 34 15.97 -4.68 -1.28
N GLN A 35 16.74 -4.29 -0.26
CA GLN A 35 16.59 -4.79 1.10
C GLN A 35 16.40 -3.62 2.05
N ILE A 36 15.49 -3.77 3.01
CA ILE A 36 15.26 -2.80 4.08
C ILE A 36 15.25 -3.52 5.42
N GLN A 37 15.86 -2.89 6.44
CA GLN A 37 15.79 -3.37 7.80
C GLN A 37 14.58 -2.78 8.51
N LEU A 38 13.62 -3.63 8.86
CA LEU A 38 12.45 -3.25 9.66
C LEU A 38 12.80 -3.19 11.15
N ARG A 39 12.14 -2.29 11.87
CA ARG A 39 12.22 -2.09 13.32
C ARG A 39 10.85 -2.33 13.95
N SER A 40 10.84 -2.58 15.27
CA SER A 40 9.59 -2.67 16.03
C SER A 40 8.72 -1.44 15.79
N GLY A 41 7.43 -1.68 15.51
CA GLY A 41 6.46 -0.66 15.14
C GLY A 41 6.35 -0.38 13.64
N ASP A 42 7.32 -0.79 12.81
CA ASP A 42 7.24 -0.62 11.35
C ASP A 42 6.10 -1.47 10.75
N ILE A 43 5.47 -0.91 9.72
CA ILE A 43 4.38 -1.54 8.97
C ILE A 43 4.76 -1.52 7.48
N VAL A 44 4.68 -2.68 6.84
CA VAL A 44 4.79 -2.81 5.38
C VAL A 44 3.43 -3.18 4.83
N VAL A 45 2.96 -2.41 3.85
CA VAL A 45 1.71 -2.65 3.13
C VAL A 45 2.05 -2.92 1.68
N LEU A 46 1.63 -4.09 1.19
CA LEU A 46 1.71 -4.48 -0.21
C LEU A 46 0.28 -4.55 -0.74
N TYR A 47 0.05 -3.98 -1.92
CA TYR A 47 -1.26 -3.85 -2.52
C TYR A 47 -1.18 -4.00 -4.04
N THR A 48 -2.29 -4.41 -4.65
CA THR A 48 -2.52 -4.27 -6.10
C THR A 48 -3.19 -2.94 -6.41
N ASP A 49 -3.04 -2.49 -7.65
CA ASP A 49 -3.70 -1.29 -8.20
C ASP A 49 -5.21 -1.28 -8.01
N GLY A 50 -5.90 -2.43 -8.00
CA GLY A 50 -7.31 -2.52 -7.64
C GLY A 50 -7.71 -1.85 -6.31
N VAL A 51 -6.77 -1.64 -5.38
CA VAL A 51 -6.99 -0.82 -4.17
C VAL A 51 -7.00 0.68 -4.48
N THR A 52 -6.00 1.15 -5.22
CA THR A 52 -5.81 2.59 -5.48
C THR A 52 -6.71 3.10 -6.61
N GLU A 53 -7.05 2.24 -7.57
CA GLU A 53 -7.91 2.54 -8.72
C GLU A 53 -9.40 2.31 -8.40
N ALA A 54 -9.73 1.83 -7.20
CA ALA A 54 -11.12 1.78 -6.74
C ALA A 54 -11.75 3.17 -6.85
N ALA A 55 -12.77 3.31 -7.69
CA ALA A 55 -13.40 4.58 -7.98
C ALA A 55 -14.72 4.76 -7.23
N ASN A 56 -15.11 6.01 -6.99
CA ASN A 56 -16.43 6.37 -6.45
C ASN A 56 -17.43 6.74 -7.57
N GLU A 57 -18.65 7.13 -7.19
CA GLU A 57 -19.73 7.53 -8.12
C GLU A 57 -19.39 8.75 -8.99
N LYS A 58 -18.36 9.52 -8.64
CA LYS A 58 -17.87 10.69 -9.39
C LYS A 58 -16.67 10.36 -10.29
N ASP A 59 -16.35 9.07 -10.47
CA ASP A 59 -15.15 8.61 -11.17
C ASP A 59 -13.83 9.08 -10.52
N GLU A 60 -13.85 9.43 -9.23
CA GLU A 60 -12.62 9.74 -8.49
C GLU A 60 -12.01 8.46 -7.94
N GLU A 61 -10.72 8.25 -8.16
CA GLU A 61 -9.96 7.11 -7.62
C GLU A 61 -9.63 7.29 -6.13
N TYR A 62 -9.54 6.17 -5.39
CA TYR A 62 -9.19 6.15 -3.98
C TYR A 62 -7.78 6.69 -3.75
N GLY A 63 -6.82 6.24 -4.56
CA GLY A 63 -5.47 6.77 -4.63
C GLY A 63 -4.57 6.45 -3.44
N LEU A 64 -3.28 6.69 -3.63
CA LEU A 64 -2.24 6.40 -2.64
C LEU A 64 -2.31 7.31 -1.41
N GLU A 65 -2.81 8.54 -1.56
CA GLU A 65 -2.91 9.50 -0.46
C GLU A 65 -3.88 9.01 0.64
N ARG A 66 -5.08 8.54 0.24
CA ARG A 66 -6.06 7.98 1.18
C ARG A 66 -5.56 6.70 1.84
N LEU A 67 -4.97 5.80 1.04
CA LEU A 67 -4.36 4.58 1.56
C LEU A 67 -3.31 4.88 2.63
N THR A 68 -2.41 5.82 2.34
CA THR A 68 -1.34 6.26 3.25
C THR A 68 -1.91 6.86 4.55
N ALA A 69 -2.92 7.72 4.43
CA ALA A 69 -3.60 8.31 5.58
C ALA A 69 -4.29 7.25 6.45
N LYS A 70 -4.96 6.28 5.83
CA LYS A 70 -5.64 5.18 6.52
C LYS A 70 -4.68 4.27 7.27
N VAL A 71 -3.55 3.90 6.66
CA VAL A 71 -2.49 3.10 7.32
C VAL A 71 -1.96 3.82 8.54
N ASN A 72 -1.69 5.12 8.43
CA ASN A 72 -1.19 5.94 9.55
C ASN A 72 -2.21 6.01 10.70
N ALA A 73 -3.49 6.23 10.39
CA ALA A 73 -4.56 6.26 11.39
C ALA A 73 -4.73 4.90 12.11
N SER A 74 -4.56 3.80 11.38
CA SER A 74 -4.73 2.44 11.88
C SER A 74 -3.46 1.81 12.47
N ARG A 75 -2.35 2.55 12.56
CA ARG A 75 -1.04 1.99 12.96
C ARG A 75 -1.01 1.28 14.32
N HIS A 76 -1.93 1.63 15.20
CA HIS A 76 -2.06 1.07 16.55
C HIS A 76 -2.75 -0.30 16.58
N LEU A 77 -3.37 -0.71 15.47
CA LEU A 77 -4.06 -1.98 15.33
C LEU A 77 -3.10 -3.14 15.01
N THR A 78 -3.61 -4.36 15.11
CA THR A 78 -2.94 -5.56 14.59
C THR A 78 -2.88 -5.52 13.06
N ALA A 79 -2.01 -6.33 12.44
CA ALA A 79 -1.95 -6.42 10.98
C ALA A 79 -3.32 -6.73 10.34
N LYS A 80 -4.07 -7.67 10.93
CA LYS A 80 -5.45 -7.99 10.50
C LYS A 80 -6.40 -6.80 10.68
N GLY A 81 -6.27 -6.05 11.78
CA GLY A 81 -7.07 -4.85 12.02
C GLY A 81 -6.77 -3.74 11.00
N ILE A 82 -5.51 -3.58 10.60
CA ILE A 82 -5.11 -2.64 9.55
C ILE A 82 -5.74 -3.05 8.20
N ILE A 83 -5.67 -4.34 7.84
CA ILE A 83 -6.30 -4.86 6.61
C ILE A 83 -7.80 -4.54 6.60
N ALA A 84 -8.51 -4.87 7.68
CA ALA A 84 -9.94 -4.60 7.79
C ALA A 84 -10.25 -3.09 7.67
N ALA A 85 -9.49 -2.25 8.36
CA ALA A 85 -9.68 -0.80 8.31
C ALA A 85 -9.43 -0.19 6.92
N ILE A 86 -8.50 -0.75 6.13
CA ILE A 86 -8.26 -0.32 4.75
C ILE A 86 -9.40 -0.81 3.85
N ALA A 87 -9.78 -2.09 3.94
CA ALA A 87 -10.86 -2.66 3.14
C ALA A 87 -12.20 -1.93 3.36
N ASP A 88 -12.54 -1.65 4.62
CA ASP A 88 -13.74 -0.89 4.98
C ASP A 88 -13.70 0.54 4.41
N ASP A 89 -12.53 1.20 4.44
CA ASP A 89 -12.38 2.57 3.91
C ASP A 89 -12.50 2.62 2.39
N VAL A 90 -11.93 1.65 1.68
CA VAL A 90 -12.06 1.50 0.22
C VAL A 90 -13.52 1.24 -0.15
N SER A 91 -14.19 0.33 0.56
CA SER A 91 -15.61 0.03 0.33
C SER A 91 -16.51 1.24 0.60
N GLN A 92 -16.26 1.99 1.68
CA GLN A 92 -17.00 3.22 1.99
C GLN A 92 -16.76 4.31 0.95
N PHE A 93 -15.53 4.43 0.43
CA PHE A 93 -15.20 5.40 -0.60
C PHE A 93 -15.89 5.07 -1.93
N ALA A 94 -15.85 3.80 -2.35
CA ALA A 94 -16.49 3.34 -3.59
C ALA A 94 -18.02 3.48 -3.54
N GLY A 95 -18.61 3.35 -2.35
CA GLY A 95 -20.05 3.50 -2.14
C GLY A 95 -20.84 2.42 -2.87
N SER A 96 -21.74 2.80 -3.76
CA SER A 96 -22.52 1.86 -4.57
C SER A 96 -21.79 1.39 -5.84
N ARG A 97 -20.61 1.94 -6.13
CA ARG A 97 -19.87 1.63 -7.34
C ARG A 97 -19.35 0.18 -7.30
N PRO A 98 -19.64 -0.63 -8.35
CA PRO A 98 -19.08 -1.97 -8.45
C PRO A 98 -17.56 -1.94 -8.49
N GLN A 99 -16.96 -2.93 -7.84
CA GLN A 99 -15.54 -3.19 -7.97
C GLN A 99 -15.18 -3.46 -9.44
N PHE A 100 -14.11 -2.84 -9.92
CA PHE A 100 -13.67 -2.94 -11.31
C PHE A 100 -12.53 -3.94 -11.52
N ASP A 101 -11.66 -4.12 -10.51
CA ASP A 101 -10.51 -5.02 -10.56
C ASP A 101 -10.26 -5.72 -9.21
N ASP A 102 -9.44 -6.77 -9.18
CA ASP A 102 -9.16 -7.57 -7.99
C ASP A 102 -8.36 -6.78 -6.94
N ILE A 103 -8.90 -6.73 -5.72
CA ILE A 103 -8.26 -6.10 -4.57
C ILE A 103 -7.44 -7.14 -3.80
N THR A 104 -6.13 -6.95 -3.75
CA THR A 104 -5.23 -7.72 -2.88
C THR A 104 -4.52 -6.79 -1.91
N LEU A 105 -4.52 -7.16 -0.62
CA LEU A 105 -3.82 -6.47 0.46
C LEU A 105 -3.03 -7.45 1.32
N MET A 106 -1.77 -7.12 1.59
CA MET A 106 -0.95 -7.82 2.58
C MET A 106 -0.30 -6.81 3.53
N VAL A 107 -0.45 -7.05 4.83
CA VAL A 107 0.13 -6.21 5.88
C VAL A 107 1.08 -7.04 6.72
N LEU A 108 2.33 -6.58 6.82
CA LEU A 108 3.31 -7.08 7.77
C LEU A 108 3.54 -5.99 8.83
N LYS A 109 3.44 -6.37 10.10
CA LYS A 109 3.66 -5.47 11.24
C LYS A 109 4.70 -6.09 12.17
N VAL A 110 5.75 -5.35 12.46
CA VAL A 110 6.79 -5.78 13.39
C VAL A 110 6.37 -5.40 14.81
N GLY A 111 6.30 -6.41 15.68
CA GLY A 111 5.94 -6.28 17.10
C GLY A 111 7.02 -5.62 17.95
#